data_AF-Q2BYB1-F1
#
_entry.id   AF-Q2BYB1-F1
#
_cell.length_a   1.000
_cell.length_b   1.000
_cell.length_c   1.000
_cell.angle_alpha   90.00
_cell.angle_beta   90.00
_cell.angle_gamma   90.00
#
_symmetry.space_group_name_H-M   'P 1'
#
loop_
_entity.id
_entity.type
_entity.pdbx_description
1 polymer ?
#
loop_
_entity_poly.entity_id
_entity_poly.type
_entity_poly.pdbx_seq_one_letter_code
_entity_poly.pdbx_strand_id
1 'polypeptide(L)'
;MSVEQTSMNQLITDNIDIWTSTVKTKSASGRGSSKKRELYGVKKLRELILELAVCGKLVPQDPNDEPASILLERIAAEKVQLVKEKKIKKPKKLSEISDSEKTLLLPKGWEYSRLGEFVSIIRGITFPASAKHHEPSEGLVACLRTTNVQHQIDWDDLLYVDRSYLKREEQKLSIGDIVMSMANSRELVGKVSYTYSIPVQTDATFGGFLSVIRPYVVAVVVN
;
A
#
# COMPACT_ATOMS: atom_id res chain seq x y z
N MET A 1 -32.53 -10.26 9.58
CA MET A 1 -32.25 -11.62 9.07
C MET A 1 -30.77 -11.87 9.27
N SER A 2 -30.40 -12.64 10.29
CA SER A 2 -29.02 -13.00 10.59
C SER A 2 -28.53 -13.95 9.51
N VAL A 3 -27.70 -13.46 8.59
CA VAL A 3 -26.96 -14.33 7.67
C VAL A 3 -26.01 -15.14 8.54
N GLU A 4 -26.19 -16.46 8.55
CA GLU A 4 -25.33 -17.39 9.29
C GLU A 4 -23.88 -17.11 8.91
N GLN A 5 -23.13 -16.57 9.88
CA GLN A 5 -21.70 -16.44 9.77
C GLN A 5 -21.14 -17.85 9.97
N THR A 6 -20.94 -18.59 8.88
CA THR A 6 -20.26 -19.89 8.91
C THR A 6 -18.97 -19.71 9.69
N SER A 7 -18.85 -20.43 10.81
CA SER A 7 -17.68 -20.27 11.66
C SER A 7 -16.43 -20.63 10.87
N MET A 8 -15.31 -19.97 11.15
CA MET A 8 -14.03 -20.30 10.50
C MET A 8 -13.72 -21.80 10.57
N ASN A 9 -14.08 -22.45 11.66
CA ASN A 9 -13.93 -23.89 11.85
C ASN A 9 -14.74 -24.70 10.84
N GLN A 10 -15.97 -24.30 10.52
CA GLN A 10 -16.80 -24.94 9.49
C GLN A 10 -16.21 -24.76 8.09
N LEU A 11 -15.78 -23.54 7.74
CA LEU A 11 -15.08 -23.28 6.47
C LEU A 11 -13.81 -24.14 6.31
N ILE A 12 -13.09 -24.35 7.41
CA ILE A 12 -11.90 -25.21 7.46
C ILE A 12 -12.26 -26.68 7.26
N THR A 13 -13.27 -27.18 7.96
CA THR A 13 -13.68 -28.59 7.85
C THR A 13 -14.28 -28.89 6.49
N ASP A 14 -15.09 -27.99 5.93
CA ASP A 14 -15.80 -28.22 4.67
C ASP A 14 -14.86 -28.23 3.45
N ASN A 15 -13.65 -27.66 3.59
CA ASN A 15 -12.66 -27.56 2.52
C ASN A 15 -11.41 -28.42 2.78
N ILE A 16 -11.39 -29.25 3.83
CA ILE A 16 -10.21 -30.03 4.23
C ILE A 16 -9.75 -31.00 3.13
N ASP A 17 -10.69 -31.58 2.38
CA ASP A 17 -10.40 -32.49 1.26
C ASP A 17 -9.68 -31.78 0.11
N ILE A 18 -10.01 -30.51 -0.13
CA ILE A 18 -9.35 -29.69 -1.15
C ILE A 18 -7.90 -29.43 -0.73
N TRP A 19 -7.65 -29.16 0.55
CA TRP A 19 -6.31 -28.81 1.05
C TRP A 19 -5.39 -30.00 1.24
N THR A 20 -5.95 -31.16 1.58
CA THR A 20 -5.22 -32.43 1.70
C THR A 20 -4.96 -33.08 0.35
N SER A 21 -5.60 -32.62 -0.73
CA SER A 21 -5.34 -33.14 -2.08
C SER A 21 -3.91 -32.83 -2.58
N THR A 22 -3.11 -33.88 -2.83
CA THR A 22 -1.76 -33.77 -3.39
C THR A 22 -1.74 -33.80 -4.92
N VAL A 23 -1.08 -32.78 -5.49
CA VAL A 23 -0.50 -32.68 -6.84
C VAL A 23 -1.43 -33.01 -8.01
N LYS A 24 -2.02 -31.97 -8.63
CA LYS A 24 -2.53 -32.11 -10.00
C LYS A 24 -1.35 -32.21 -10.96
N THR A 25 -1.24 -33.30 -11.72
CA THR A 25 -0.31 -33.41 -12.84
C THR A 25 -0.88 -32.65 -14.04
N LYS A 26 -0.21 -31.59 -14.49
CA LYS A 26 -0.55 -30.98 -15.79
C LYS A 26 -0.17 -31.95 -16.92
N SER A 27 -1.09 -32.19 -17.85
CA SER A 27 -0.79 -32.85 -19.11
C SER A 27 0.13 -31.95 -19.94
N ALA A 28 1.36 -32.41 -20.20
CA ALA A 28 2.30 -31.71 -21.07
C ALA A 28 2.02 -32.07 -22.53
N SER A 29 1.47 -31.14 -23.31
CA SER A 29 1.43 -31.26 -24.77
C SER A 29 2.77 -30.80 -25.35
N GLY A 30 3.76 -31.69 -25.40
CA GLY A 30 5.07 -31.42 -26.01
C GLY A 30 6.15 -32.42 -25.63
N ARG A 31 7.16 -32.60 -26.52
CA ARG A 31 8.34 -33.45 -26.32
C ARG A 31 9.26 -32.85 -25.25
N GLY A 32 8.87 -33.01 -23.99
CA GLY A 32 9.59 -32.49 -22.83
C GLY A 32 8.85 -32.87 -21.55
N SER A 33 8.95 -34.13 -21.15
CA SER A 33 8.32 -34.64 -19.92
C SER A 33 9.10 -34.19 -18.69
N SER A 34 8.86 -32.96 -18.23
CA SER A 34 9.03 -32.65 -16.82
C SER A 34 7.65 -32.60 -16.18
N LYS A 35 7.34 -33.60 -15.33
CA LYS A 35 6.12 -33.60 -14.50
C LYS A 35 6.23 -32.45 -13.49
N LYS A 36 5.83 -31.24 -13.88
CA LYS A 36 5.74 -30.10 -12.97
C LYS A 36 4.60 -30.36 -11.99
N ARG A 37 4.94 -30.80 -10.78
CA ARG A 37 4.01 -31.06 -9.69
C ARG A 37 3.51 -29.71 -9.15
N GLU A 38 2.22 -29.41 -9.27
CA GLU A 38 1.63 -28.18 -8.71
C GLU A 38 0.89 -28.52 -7.40
N LEU A 39 1.28 -27.92 -6.28
CA LEU A 39 0.67 -28.11 -4.97
C LEU A 39 -0.69 -27.38 -4.88
N TYR A 40 -1.70 -27.91 -5.57
CA TYR A 40 -3.03 -27.31 -5.71
C TYR A 40 -3.72 -27.01 -4.36
N GLY A 41 -3.78 -28.00 -3.46
CA GLY A 41 -4.41 -27.82 -2.14
C GLY A 41 -3.77 -26.71 -1.30
N VAL A 42 -2.44 -26.67 -1.26
CA VAL A 42 -1.67 -25.62 -0.55
C VAL A 42 -1.94 -24.24 -1.14
N LYS A 43 -2.07 -24.13 -2.47
CA LYS A 43 -2.40 -22.86 -3.13
C LYS A 43 -3.80 -22.38 -2.73
N LYS A 44 -4.79 -23.28 -2.74
CA LYS A 44 -6.18 -22.95 -2.36
C LYS A 44 -6.30 -22.56 -0.90
N LEU A 45 -5.57 -23.22 0.00
CA LEU A 45 -5.51 -22.85 1.41
C LEU A 45 -4.95 -21.43 1.59
N ARG A 46 -3.86 -21.08 0.89
CA ARG A 46 -3.29 -19.73 0.94
C ARG A 46 -4.26 -18.66 0.43
N GLU A 47 -4.98 -18.95 -0.66
CA GLU A 47 -6.01 -18.07 -1.20
C GLU A 47 -7.11 -17.81 -0.15
N LEU A 48 -7.62 -18.85 0.52
CA LEU A 48 -8.63 -18.69 1.56
C LEU A 48 -8.10 -17.91 2.78
N ILE A 49 -6.91 -18.27 3.28
CA ILE A 49 -6.33 -17.56 4.44
C ILE A 49 -6.18 -16.07 4.12
N LEU A 50 -5.75 -15.73 2.91
CA LEU A 50 -5.65 -14.34 2.46
C LEU A 50 -7.01 -13.65 2.41
N GLU A 51 -8.03 -14.31 1.87
CA GLU A 51 -9.40 -13.79 1.84
C GLU A 51 -9.93 -13.52 3.26
N LEU A 52 -9.73 -14.47 4.19
CA LEU A 52 -10.13 -14.33 5.58
C LEU A 52 -9.33 -13.22 6.28
N ALA A 53 -8.05 -13.04 5.95
CA ALA A 53 -7.21 -11.96 6.46
C ALA A 53 -7.76 -10.60 6.05
N VAL A 54 -8.04 -10.43 4.76
CA VAL A 54 -8.53 -9.18 4.18
C VAL A 54 -9.94 -8.84 4.70
N CYS A 55 -10.77 -9.84 4.99
CA CYS A 55 -12.09 -9.64 5.58
C CYS A 55 -12.07 -9.45 7.11
N GLY A 56 -10.91 -9.47 7.77
CA GLY A 56 -10.82 -9.35 9.23
C GLY A 56 -11.37 -10.54 10.01
N LYS A 57 -11.47 -11.73 9.39
CA LYS A 57 -12.06 -12.93 9.99
C LYS A 57 -11.06 -13.84 10.69
N LEU A 58 -9.76 -13.57 10.55
CA LEU A 58 -8.67 -14.37 11.17
C LEU A 58 -8.56 -14.23 12.69
N VAL A 59 -9.14 -13.18 13.28
CA VAL A 59 -9.05 -12.89 14.70
C VAL A 59 -10.44 -12.49 15.22
N PRO A 60 -10.84 -12.90 16.44
CA PRO A 60 -12.06 -12.41 17.07
C PRO A 60 -12.09 -10.88 17.10
N GLN A 61 -13.24 -10.29 16.77
CA GLN A 61 -13.43 -8.85 16.80
C GLN A 61 -13.80 -8.42 18.22
N ASP A 62 -13.16 -7.36 18.74
CA ASP A 62 -13.54 -6.78 20.03
C ASP A 62 -14.73 -5.82 19.82
N PRO A 63 -15.89 -6.05 20.46
CA PRO A 63 -17.03 -5.14 20.35
C PRO A 63 -16.77 -3.73 20.89
N ASN A 64 -15.72 -3.53 21.69
CA ASN A 64 -15.31 -2.27 22.29
C ASN A 64 -14.29 -1.50 21.44
N ASP A 65 -13.81 -2.08 20.33
CA ASP A 65 -12.92 -1.37 19.41
C ASP A 65 -13.61 -0.10 18.87
N GLU A 66 -12.82 0.97 18.73
CA GLU A 66 -13.30 2.22 18.16
C GLU A 66 -13.76 2.00 16.71
N PRO A 67 -14.99 2.42 16.33
CA PRO A 67 -15.42 2.34 14.94
C PRO A 67 -14.55 3.20 14.01
N ALA A 68 -14.24 2.67 12.83
CA ALA A 68 -13.46 3.36 11.80
C ALA A 68 -14.07 4.73 11.42
N SER A 69 -15.39 4.88 11.52
CA SER A 69 -16.10 6.13 11.27
C SER A 69 -15.61 7.28 12.14
N ILE A 70 -15.33 7.01 13.42
CA ILE A 70 -14.83 8.02 14.37
C ILE A 70 -13.42 8.48 13.98
N LEU A 71 -12.55 7.56 13.57
CA LEU A 71 -11.24 7.91 13.05
C LEU A 71 -11.34 8.73 11.74
N LEU A 72 -12.22 8.34 10.82
CA LEU A 72 -12.44 9.05 9.56
C LEU A 72 -12.96 10.48 9.79
N GLU A 73 -13.86 10.68 10.75
CA GLU A 73 -14.35 12.00 11.15
C GLU A 73 -13.21 12.89 11.67
N ARG A 74 -12.34 12.37 12.53
CA ARG A 74 -11.18 13.12 13.05
C ARG A 74 -10.19 13.47 11.92
N ILE A 75 -9.93 12.52 11.02
CA ILE A 75 -9.10 12.76 9.83
C ILE A 75 -9.70 13.85 8.95
N ALA A 76 -11.02 13.83 8.74
CA ALA A 76 -11.71 14.85 7.95
C ALA A 76 -11.56 16.25 8.58
N ALA A 77 -11.71 16.35 9.90
CA ALA A 77 -11.51 17.61 10.63
C ALA A 77 -10.06 18.11 10.53
N GLU A 78 -9.08 17.24 10.75
CA GLU A 78 -7.66 17.56 10.64
C GLU A 78 -7.30 18.03 9.22
N LYS A 79 -7.80 17.36 8.19
CA LYS A 79 -7.60 17.78 6.79
C LYS A 79 -8.10 19.20 6.53
N VAL A 80 -9.27 19.56 7.06
CA VAL A 80 -9.81 20.93 6.92
C VAL A 80 -8.87 21.94 7.56
N GLN A 81 -8.31 21.61 8.73
CA GLN A 81 -7.32 22.44 9.40
C GLN A 81 -6.01 22.57 8.58
N LEU A 82 -5.46 21.46 8.10
CA LEU A 82 -4.23 21.46 7.28
C LEU A 82 -4.39 22.27 5.97
N VAL A 83 -5.59 22.25 5.37
CA VAL A 83 -5.91 23.09 4.20
C VAL A 83 -5.95 24.57 4.59
N LYS A 84 -6.56 24.91 5.74
CA LYS A 84 -6.62 26.28 6.27
C LYS A 84 -5.22 26.82 6.56
N GLU A 85 -4.34 25.98 7.11
CA GLU A 85 -2.94 26.29 7.38
C GLU A 85 -2.04 26.28 6.12
N LYS A 86 -2.61 25.95 4.95
CA LYS A 86 -1.90 25.83 3.65
C LYS A 86 -0.76 24.79 3.65
N LYS A 87 -0.78 23.83 4.58
CA LYS A 87 0.17 22.71 4.63
C LYS A 87 -0.12 21.67 3.55
N ILE A 88 -1.39 21.51 3.19
CA ILE A 88 -1.83 20.66 2.09
C ILE A 88 -2.71 21.44 1.12
N LYS A 89 -2.74 21.02 -0.14
CA LYS A 89 -3.69 21.54 -1.12
C LYS A 89 -5.10 21.04 -0.81
N LYS A 90 -6.11 21.85 -1.16
CA LYS A 90 -7.51 21.44 -1.08
C LYS A 90 -7.70 20.16 -1.93
N PRO A 91 -8.03 19.01 -1.31
CA PRO A 91 -8.20 17.78 -2.06
C PRO A 91 -9.45 17.88 -2.95
N LYS A 92 -9.42 17.18 -4.08
CA LYS A 92 -10.62 17.02 -4.92
C LYS A 92 -11.64 16.18 -4.14
N LYS A 93 -12.92 16.58 -4.18
CA LYS A 93 -14.00 15.76 -3.63
C LYS A 93 -13.98 14.40 -4.31
N LEU A 94 -13.83 13.33 -3.53
CA LEU A 94 -13.87 11.96 -4.04
C LEU A 94 -15.32 11.55 -4.28
N SER A 95 -15.52 10.59 -5.19
CA SER A 95 -16.84 10.02 -5.42
C SER A 95 -17.27 9.16 -4.24
N GLU A 96 -18.55 9.27 -3.90
CA GLU A 96 -19.19 8.39 -2.92
C GLU A 96 -19.02 6.91 -3.34
N ILE A 97 -19.03 6.03 -2.35
CA ILE A 97 -18.93 4.59 -2.59
C ILE A 97 -20.35 4.07 -2.79
N SER A 98 -20.64 3.62 -4.00
CA SER A 98 -21.94 3.05 -4.35
C SER A 98 -22.14 1.69 -3.69
N ASP A 99 -23.38 1.27 -3.48
CA ASP A 99 -23.67 -0.05 -2.91
C ASP A 99 -23.19 -1.20 -3.80
N SER A 100 -23.10 -0.99 -5.13
CA SER A 100 -22.50 -1.95 -6.06
C SER A 100 -21.00 -2.16 -5.87
N GLU A 101 -20.29 -1.19 -5.28
CA GLU A 101 -18.85 -1.31 -4.97
C GLU A 101 -18.60 -2.04 -3.64
N LYS A 102 -19.63 -2.17 -2.79
CA LYS A 102 -19.55 -2.83 -1.48
C LYS A 102 -19.72 -4.34 -1.63
N THR A 103 -18.68 -5.00 -2.12
CA THR A 103 -18.71 -6.43 -2.45
C THR A 103 -18.54 -7.36 -1.24
N LEU A 104 -18.11 -6.84 -0.08
CA LEU A 104 -17.79 -7.62 1.11
C LEU A 104 -18.66 -7.19 2.30
N LEU A 105 -19.05 -8.19 3.10
CA LEU A 105 -19.62 -7.93 4.42
C LEU A 105 -18.47 -7.58 5.38
N LEU A 106 -18.47 -6.34 5.86
CA LEU A 106 -17.47 -5.86 6.79
C LEU A 106 -17.76 -6.31 8.24
N PRO A 107 -16.74 -6.54 9.06
CA PRO A 107 -16.92 -6.73 10.49
C PRO A 107 -17.55 -5.51 11.17
N LYS A 108 -18.06 -5.70 12.39
CA LYS A 108 -18.58 -4.58 13.21
C LYS A 108 -17.47 -3.55 13.42
N GLY A 109 -17.79 -2.27 13.26
CA GLY A 109 -16.85 -1.16 13.44
C GLY A 109 -16.00 -0.83 12.21
N TRP A 110 -15.96 -1.70 11.19
CA TRP A 110 -15.27 -1.40 9.92
C TRP A 110 -16.14 -0.54 9.01
N GLU A 111 -15.51 0.26 8.17
CA GLU A 111 -16.20 1.13 7.21
C GLU A 111 -15.51 1.16 5.86
N TYR A 112 -16.31 1.25 4.80
CA TYR A 112 -15.83 1.51 3.45
C TYR A 112 -15.38 2.97 3.31
N SER A 113 -14.14 3.18 2.90
CA SER A 113 -13.62 4.53 2.63
C SER A 113 -12.72 4.53 1.40
N ARG A 114 -12.64 5.68 0.71
CA ARG A 114 -11.69 5.86 -0.40
C ARG A 114 -10.31 6.12 0.20
N LEU A 115 -9.27 5.50 -0.36
CA LEU A 115 -7.89 5.66 0.13
C LEU A 115 -7.52 7.15 0.34
N GLY A 116 -7.80 8.01 -0.65
CA GLY A 116 -7.50 9.45 -0.56
C GLY A 116 -8.26 10.23 0.52
N GLU A 117 -9.19 9.61 1.24
CA GLU A 117 -9.81 10.24 2.40
C GLU A 117 -8.83 10.33 3.58
N PHE A 118 -7.94 9.37 3.76
CA PHE A 118 -7.03 9.30 4.91
C PHE A 118 -5.54 9.33 4.56
N VAL A 119 -5.19 9.38 3.27
CA VAL A 119 -3.82 9.61 2.80
C VAL A 119 -3.75 10.74 1.77
N SER A 120 -2.57 11.33 1.63
CA SER A 120 -2.15 12.09 0.46
C SER A 120 -1.40 11.16 -0.51
N ILE A 121 -1.70 11.25 -1.80
CA ILE A 121 -0.99 10.53 -2.86
C ILE A 121 -0.16 11.54 -3.64
N ILE A 122 1.15 11.53 -3.43
CA ILE A 122 2.08 12.54 -3.90
C ILE A 122 2.89 11.96 -5.04
N ARG A 123 2.88 12.62 -6.20
CA ARG A 123 3.72 12.23 -7.34
C ARG A 123 5.12 12.80 -7.24
N GLY A 124 6.08 11.96 -7.64
CA GLY A 124 7.49 12.32 -7.68
C GLY A 124 7.83 13.42 -8.68
N ILE A 125 9.10 13.80 -8.68
CA ILE A 125 9.63 14.87 -9.53
C ILE A 125 10.06 14.34 -10.91
N THR A 126 9.98 15.20 -11.92
CA THR A 126 10.50 14.92 -13.26
C THR A 126 11.65 15.86 -13.56
N PHE A 127 12.72 15.32 -14.15
CA PHE A 127 13.92 16.06 -14.52
C PHE A 127 14.54 15.44 -15.78
N PRO A 128 15.28 16.22 -16.59
CA PRO A 128 15.94 15.70 -17.78
C PRO A 128 17.12 14.79 -17.40
N ALA A 129 17.52 13.91 -18.33
CA ALA A 129 18.62 12.98 -18.10
C ALA A 129 19.96 13.69 -17.79
N SER A 130 20.16 14.90 -18.32
CA SER A 130 21.34 15.73 -18.08
C SER A 130 21.43 16.29 -16.66
N ALA A 131 20.35 16.28 -15.88
CA ALA A 131 20.32 16.80 -14.51
C ALA A 131 20.72 15.77 -13.45
N LYS A 132 21.13 14.56 -13.87
CA LYS A 132 21.49 13.46 -12.99
C LYS A 132 22.93 13.60 -12.52
N HIS A 133 23.12 13.50 -11.21
CA HIS A 133 24.41 13.36 -10.57
C HIS A 133 24.47 12.02 -9.82
N HIS A 134 25.66 11.43 -9.72
CA HIS A 134 25.87 10.16 -9.02
C HIS A 134 26.44 10.33 -7.61
N GLU A 135 26.90 11.54 -7.29
CA GLU A 135 27.50 11.86 -6.00
C GLU A 135 26.74 13.04 -5.35
N PRO A 136 26.65 13.07 -4.02
CA PRO A 136 26.08 14.19 -3.30
C PRO A 136 26.97 15.43 -3.45
N SER A 137 26.34 16.59 -3.63
CA SER A 137 27.00 17.88 -3.56
C SER A 137 26.04 18.95 -3.05
N GLU A 138 26.57 20.12 -2.70
CA GLU A 138 25.78 21.23 -2.20
C GLU A 138 24.67 21.62 -3.20
N GLY A 139 23.45 21.81 -2.70
CA GLY A 139 22.28 22.13 -3.52
C GLY A 139 21.59 20.93 -4.18
N LEU A 140 22.19 19.74 -4.13
CA LEU A 140 21.56 18.52 -4.62
C LEU A 140 20.78 17.78 -3.53
N VAL A 141 19.72 17.10 -3.97
CA VAL A 141 18.88 16.22 -3.13
C VAL A 141 18.96 14.79 -3.63
N ALA A 142 18.95 13.82 -2.72
CA ALA A 142 18.90 12.41 -3.07
C ALA A 142 17.55 12.08 -3.71
N CYS A 143 17.54 11.34 -4.82
CA CYS A 143 16.35 11.01 -5.57
C CYS A 143 16.19 9.49 -5.72
N LEU A 144 15.19 8.94 -5.03
CA LEU A 144 14.79 7.54 -5.17
C LEU A 144 14.25 7.25 -6.57
N ARG A 145 14.61 6.09 -7.09
CA ARG A 145 14.12 5.51 -8.35
C ARG A 145 13.37 4.22 -8.09
N THR A 146 12.74 3.68 -9.14
CA THR A 146 12.07 2.38 -9.10
C THR A 146 12.98 1.25 -8.64
N THR A 147 14.29 1.34 -8.91
CA THR A 147 15.30 0.39 -8.44
C THR A 147 15.52 0.45 -6.93
N ASN A 148 15.25 1.59 -6.28
CA ASN A 148 15.41 1.76 -4.85
C ASN A 148 14.21 1.23 -4.04
N VAL A 149 13.10 0.88 -4.70
CA VAL A 149 11.89 0.36 -4.04
C VAL A 149 11.94 -1.17 -4.02
N GLN A 150 12.45 -1.73 -2.93
CA GLN A 150 12.49 -3.18 -2.67
C GLN A 150 11.64 -3.52 -1.44
N HIS A 151 11.94 -4.61 -0.72
CA HIS A 151 11.25 -4.91 0.55
C HIS A 151 11.45 -3.77 1.58
N GLN A 152 12.64 -3.18 1.57
CA GLN A 152 12.95 -1.91 2.22
C GLN A 152 13.47 -0.94 1.16
N ILE A 153 13.53 0.35 1.49
CA ILE A 153 14.17 1.33 0.62
C ILE A 153 15.66 1.00 0.57
N ASP A 154 16.16 0.79 -0.64
CA ASP A 154 17.57 0.65 -0.93
C ASP A 154 18.18 2.05 -1.13
N TRP A 155 19.11 2.41 -0.24
CA TRP A 155 19.76 3.72 -0.20
C TRP A 155 21.11 3.73 -0.93
N ASP A 156 21.48 2.63 -1.59
CA ASP A 156 22.65 2.57 -2.46
C ASP A 156 22.30 3.04 -3.89
N ASP A 157 23.34 3.37 -4.67
CA ASP A 157 23.22 3.84 -6.07
C ASP A 157 22.15 4.95 -6.26
N LEU A 158 22.13 5.92 -5.36
CA LEU A 158 21.22 7.06 -5.46
C LEU A 158 21.61 7.97 -6.62
N LEU A 159 20.60 8.58 -7.24
CA LEU A 159 20.82 9.73 -8.10
C LEU A 159 20.58 10.99 -7.28
N TYR A 160 21.30 12.03 -7.62
CA TYR A 160 21.17 13.35 -7.04
C TYR A 160 20.73 14.34 -8.12
N VAL A 161 19.84 15.24 -7.76
CA VAL A 161 19.33 16.28 -8.66
C VAL A 161 19.24 17.61 -7.94
N ASP A 162 19.29 18.69 -8.69
CA ASP A 162 19.20 20.03 -8.12
C ASP A 162 17.88 20.22 -7.35
N ARG A 163 17.95 20.85 -6.17
CA ARG A 163 16.79 21.10 -5.31
C ARG A 163 15.67 21.86 -6.04
N SER A 164 15.98 22.66 -7.05
CA SER A 164 14.98 23.41 -7.83
C SER A 164 13.96 22.52 -8.56
N TYR A 165 14.23 21.22 -8.74
CA TYR A 165 13.23 20.27 -9.28
C TYR A 165 12.12 19.93 -8.27
N LEU A 166 12.33 20.18 -6.98
CA LEU A 166 11.30 20.06 -5.95
C LEU A 166 10.41 21.31 -5.99
N LYS A 167 9.33 21.23 -6.77
CA LYS A 167 8.39 22.35 -6.92
C LYS A 167 7.44 22.48 -5.74
N ARG A 168 7.30 21.44 -4.92
CA ARG A 168 6.42 21.40 -3.74
C ARG A 168 7.14 20.71 -2.60
N GLU A 169 7.06 21.26 -1.39
CA GLU A 169 7.71 20.67 -0.21
C GLU A 169 7.21 19.26 0.11
N GLU A 170 5.95 18.93 -0.23
CA GLU A 170 5.41 17.57 -0.10
C GLU A 170 6.16 16.50 -0.93
N GLN A 171 6.94 16.91 -1.94
CA GLN A 171 7.76 16.00 -2.75
C GLN A 171 9.06 15.59 -2.05
N LYS A 172 9.35 16.16 -0.88
CA LYS A 172 10.36 15.60 0.01
C LYS A 172 9.83 14.33 0.67
N LEU A 173 10.67 13.32 0.73
CA LEU A 173 10.38 12.09 1.44
C LEU A 173 10.34 12.37 2.94
N SER A 174 9.47 11.69 3.67
CA SER A 174 9.35 11.78 5.12
C SER A 174 9.26 10.40 5.75
N ILE A 175 9.73 10.29 6.99
CA ILE A 175 9.54 9.06 7.78
C ILE A 175 8.04 8.79 7.91
N GLY A 176 7.64 7.54 7.72
CA GLY A 176 6.22 7.13 7.67
C GLY A 176 5.61 7.09 6.27
N ASP A 177 6.33 7.56 5.25
CA ASP A 177 5.87 7.45 3.87
C ASP A 177 5.90 6.02 3.36
N ILE A 178 4.85 5.65 2.61
CA ILE A 178 4.82 4.42 1.82
C ILE A 178 5.17 4.79 0.38
N VAL A 179 6.39 4.47 -0.05
CA VAL A 179 6.87 4.69 -1.42
C VAL A 179 6.37 3.57 -2.31
N MET A 180 5.67 3.90 -3.38
CA MET A 180 5.11 2.95 -4.35
C MET A 180 5.65 3.20 -5.75
N SER A 181 6.05 2.13 -6.43
CA SER A 181 6.46 2.15 -7.83
C SER A 181 5.24 2.20 -8.76
N MET A 182 5.24 3.21 -9.63
CA MET A 182 4.25 3.45 -10.69
C MET A 182 4.82 3.08 -12.07
N ALA A 183 5.89 2.28 -12.12
CA ALA A 183 6.47 1.81 -13.37
C ALA A 183 5.48 0.94 -14.16
N ASN A 184 5.66 0.87 -15.48
CA ASN A 184 4.82 0.06 -16.35
C ASN A 184 5.31 -1.39 -16.51
N SER A 185 6.43 -1.76 -15.90
CA SER A 185 6.98 -3.10 -16.03
C SER A 185 6.39 -4.04 -14.98
N ARG A 186 6.13 -5.29 -15.38
CA ARG A 186 5.42 -6.29 -14.57
C ARG A 186 6.11 -6.56 -13.24
N GLU A 187 7.43 -6.51 -13.23
CA GLU A 187 8.28 -6.80 -12.08
C GLU A 187 8.45 -5.61 -11.12
N LEU A 188 8.12 -4.39 -11.56
CA LEU A 188 8.27 -3.17 -10.74
C LEU A 188 6.94 -2.52 -10.36
N VAL A 189 5.89 -2.69 -11.16
CA VAL A 189 4.59 -2.06 -10.90
C VAL A 189 4.03 -2.49 -9.54
N GLY A 190 3.60 -1.53 -8.73
CA GLY A 190 2.96 -1.80 -7.43
C GLY A 190 3.90 -2.29 -6.32
N LYS A 191 5.22 -2.35 -6.55
CA LYS A 191 6.19 -2.54 -5.46
C LYS A 191 6.08 -1.40 -4.46
N VAL A 192 6.14 -1.73 -3.18
CA VAL A 192 6.02 -0.78 -2.07
C VAL A 192 7.16 -0.94 -1.07
N SER A 193 7.61 0.18 -0.49
CA SER A 193 8.54 0.20 0.64
C SER A 193 8.07 1.23 1.66
N TYR A 194 8.17 0.90 2.94
CA TYR A 194 7.91 1.84 4.03
C TYR A 194 9.19 2.60 4.40
N THR A 195 9.06 3.90 4.67
CA THR A 195 10.18 4.77 5.03
C THR A 195 10.39 4.79 6.54
N TYR A 196 11.25 3.90 7.03
CA TYR A 196 11.62 3.83 8.45
C TYR A 196 12.66 4.89 8.85
N SER A 197 13.58 5.20 7.94
CA SER A 197 14.69 6.13 8.16
C SER A 197 15.11 6.77 6.84
N ILE A 198 15.79 7.92 6.92
CA ILE A 198 16.35 8.63 5.76
C ILE A 198 17.85 8.85 6.05
N PRO A 199 18.72 7.87 5.75
CA PRO A 199 20.14 7.87 6.13
C PRO A 199 21.02 8.67 5.15
N VAL A 200 20.48 9.74 4.58
CA VAL A 200 21.23 10.66 3.71
C VAL A 200 21.51 11.96 4.45
N GLN A 201 22.64 12.60 4.15
CA GLN A 201 23.00 13.88 4.76
C GLN A 201 22.21 15.07 4.18
N THR A 202 21.60 14.88 3.01
CA THR A 202 20.76 15.85 2.31
C THR A 202 19.28 15.48 2.42
N ASP A 203 18.38 16.36 1.97
CA ASP A 203 16.98 15.98 1.77
C ASP A 203 16.86 14.85 0.73
N ALA A 204 15.87 13.97 0.92
CA ALA A 204 15.50 12.94 -0.04
C ALA A 204 14.19 13.28 -0.76
N THR A 205 14.10 12.88 -2.03
CA THR A 205 12.91 12.96 -2.89
C THR A 205 12.77 11.67 -3.70
N PHE A 206 11.78 11.62 -4.59
CA PHE A 206 11.45 10.45 -5.38
C PHE A 206 11.10 10.85 -6.81
N GLY A 207 11.57 10.08 -7.78
CA GLY A 207 11.39 10.36 -9.21
C GLY A 207 9.96 10.13 -9.70
N GLY A 208 9.65 10.62 -10.90
CA GLY A 208 8.28 10.65 -11.44
C GLY A 208 7.62 9.29 -11.69
N PHE A 209 8.40 8.20 -11.69
CA PHE A 209 7.89 6.82 -11.71
C PHE A 209 7.59 6.25 -10.32
N LEU A 210 7.74 7.05 -9.28
CA LEU A 210 7.36 6.74 -7.91
C LEU A 210 6.22 7.67 -7.47
N SER A 211 5.42 7.19 -6.53
CA SER A 211 4.49 8.00 -5.76
C SER A 211 4.62 7.65 -4.29
N VAL A 212 4.37 8.63 -3.43
CA VAL A 212 4.30 8.43 -1.99
C VAL A 212 2.85 8.43 -1.56
N ILE A 213 2.48 7.42 -0.78
CA ILE A 213 1.24 7.38 -0.01
C ILE A 213 1.60 7.83 1.40
N ARG A 214 1.14 9.02 1.78
CA ARG A 214 1.43 9.65 3.08
C ARG A 214 0.16 9.72 3.92
N PRO A 215 0.04 8.98 5.03
CA PRO A 215 -1.10 9.09 5.94
C PRO A 215 -1.24 10.50 6.53
N TYR A 216 -2.48 10.97 6.70
CA TYR A 216 -2.71 12.16 7.54
C TYR A 216 -2.52 11.76 9.00
N VAL A 217 -1.68 12.50 9.71
CA VAL A 217 -1.44 12.28 11.13
C VAL A 217 -2.52 12.98 11.91
N VAL A 218 -3.23 12.23 12.75
CA VAL A 218 -4.20 12.76 13.71
C VAL A 218 -3.65 12.50 15.11
N ALA A 219 -3.82 13.44 16.03
CA ALA A 219 -3.46 13.22 17.42
C ALA A 219 -4.22 11.99 17.95
N VAL A 220 -3.49 10.99 18.45
CA VAL A 220 -4.10 9.85 19.12
C VAL A 220 -4.66 10.37 20.44
N VAL A 221 -5.97 10.34 20.59
CA VAL A 221 -6.59 10.50 21.91
C VAL A 221 -6.34 9.17 22.62
N VAL A 222 -5.34 9.16 23.50
CA VAL A 222 -5.14 8.04 24.42
C VAL A 222 -6.29 8.11 25.42
N ASN A 223 -7.28 7.24 25.26
CA ASN A 223 -8.31 7.00 26.28
C ASN A 223 -7.77 6.04 27.34
#